data_AF-A0A945AYV5-F1
#
_entry.id   AF-A0A945AYV5-F1
#
_cell.length_a   1.000
_cell.length_b   1.000
_cell.length_c   1.000
_cell.angle_alpha   90.00
_cell.angle_beta   90.00
_cell.angle_gamma   90.00
#
_symmetry.space_group_name_H-M   'P 1'
#
loop_
_entity.id
_entity.type
_entity.pdbx_description
1 polymer ?
#
loop_
_entity_poly.entity_id
_entity_poly.type
_entity_poly.pdbx_seq_one_letter_code
_entity_poly.pdbx_strand_id
1 'polypeptide(L)' 'MLSADFQDPTVFNQLYPSEGVQNWAGLIGALIGGSLLEIFGPSALLLPWFFVRAALHQPRQISGLICTYYAFVLVFILS' A
#
# COMPACT_ATOMS: atom_id res chain seq x y z
N MET A 1 -20.77 3.85 21.31
CA MET A 1 -20.33 5.02 20.54
C MET A 1 -18.90 4.76 20.13
N LEU A 2 -18.70 4.26 18.90
CA LEU A 2 -17.38 4.24 18.28
C LEU A 2 -17.09 5.69 17.86
N SER A 3 -16.57 6.48 18.78
CA SER A 3 -15.87 7.69 18.39
C SER A 3 -14.66 7.19 17.63
N ALA A 4 -14.72 7.21 16.31
CA ALA A 4 -13.49 7.29 15.55
C ALA A 4 -12.87 8.60 16.03
N ASP A 5 -11.95 8.50 17.00
CA ASP A 5 -11.13 9.62 17.42
C ASP A 5 -10.31 9.98 16.18
N PHE A 6 -10.91 10.81 15.33
CA PHE A 6 -10.25 11.55 14.28
C PHE A 6 -9.38 12.58 15.00
N GLN A 7 -8.33 12.08 15.65
CA GLN A 7 -7.19 12.87 16.07
C GLN A 7 -6.73 13.63 14.86
N ASP A 8 -6.62 14.94 15.06
CA ASP A 8 -6.36 15.94 14.03
C ASP A 8 -5.38 15.40 12.98
N PRO A 9 -5.79 15.21 11.71
CA PRO A 9 -4.96 14.61 10.66
C PRO A 9 -3.83 15.55 10.22
N THR A 10 -3.63 16.66 10.95
CA THR A 10 -2.57 17.59 10.71
C THR A 10 -1.23 16.92 11.01
N VAL A 11 -0.36 16.94 10.01
CA VAL A 11 1.03 16.44 10.11
C VAL A 11 1.78 17.09 11.29
N PHE A 12 1.32 18.26 11.74
CA PHE A 12 1.88 19.04 12.82
C PHE A 12 0.99 19.06 14.07
N ASN A 13 0.51 17.90 14.51
CA ASN A 13 0.03 17.79 15.89
C ASN A 13 1.23 17.93 16.86
N GLN A 14 1.52 19.16 17.29
CA GLN A 14 2.65 19.48 18.18
C GLN A 14 2.55 18.79 19.55
N LEU A 15 1.35 18.32 19.94
CA LEU A 15 1.12 17.61 21.20
C LEU A 15 1.49 16.13 21.11
N TYR A 16 1.34 15.48 19.94
CA TYR A 16 1.60 14.05 19.73
C TYR A 16 2.26 13.79 18.36
N PRO A 17 3.54 14.15 18.19
CA PRO A 17 4.23 14.09 16.90
C PRO A 17 4.36 12.66 16.34
N SER A 18 4.47 11.64 17.20
CA SER A 18 4.51 10.24 16.78
C SER A 18 3.19 9.77 16.18
N GLU A 19 2.06 10.24 16.69
CA GLU A 19 0.73 9.86 16.21
C GLU A 19 0.39 10.56 14.89
N GLY A 20 0.81 11.81 14.71
CA GLY A 20 0.66 12.53 13.44
C GLY A 20 1.37 11.84 12.27
N VAL A 21 2.61 11.34 12.49
CA VAL A 21 3.36 10.59 11.48
C VAL A 21 2.71 9.24 11.17
N GLN A 22 2.21 8.52 12.19
CA GLN A 22 1.51 7.26 12.01
C GLN A 22 0.19 7.44 11.26
N ASN A 23 -0.58 8.48 11.59
CA ASN A 23 -1.85 8.77 10.92
C ASN A 23 -1.63 9.17 9.46
N TRP A 24 -0.61 9.97 9.17
CA TRP A 24 -0.23 10.34 7.79
C TRP A 24 0.23 9.12 6.97
N ALA A 25 1.06 8.26 7.55
CA ALA A 25 1.48 7.02 6.90
C ALA A 25 0.27 6.09 6.65
N GLY A 26 -0.66 6.02 7.60
CA GLY A 26 -1.92 5.30 7.47
C GLY A 26 -2.81 5.88 6.37
N LEU A 27 -2.93 7.20 6.28
CA LEU A 27 -3.70 7.90 5.24
C LEU A 27 -3.14 7.61 3.84
N ILE A 28 -1.82 7.70 3.66
CA ILE A 28 -1.18 7.36 2.38
C ILE A 28 -1.41 5.90 2.04
N GLY A 29 -1.24 5.00 3.01
CA GLY A 29 -1.51 3.58 2.82
C GLY A 29 -2.96 3.30 2.42
N ALA A 30 -3.92 3.98 3.06
CA ALA A 30 -5.34 3.86 2.75
C ALA A 30 -5.69 4.43 1.37
N LEU A 31 -5.11 5.58 0.99
CA LEU A 31 -5.28 6.17 -0.34
C LEU A 31 -4.73 5.25 -1.43
N ILE A 32 -3.51 4.75 -1.27
CA ILE A 32 -2.89 3.83 -2.23
C ILE A 32 -3.68 2.53 -2.28
N GLY A 33 -3.94 1.89 -1.14
CA GLY A 33 -4.66 0.62 -1.07
C GLY A 33 -6.09 0.72 -1.61
N GLY A 34 -6.81 1.80 -1.29
CA GLY A 34 -8.14 2.08 -1.80
C GLY A 34 -8.14 2.30 -3.31
N SER A 35 -7.22 3.11 -3.83
CA SER A 35 -7.09 3.35 -5.27
C SER A 35 -6.73 2.06 -6.02
N LEU A 36 -5.87 1.21 -5.45
CA LEU A 36 -5.53 -0.10 -6.02
C LEU A 36 -6.75 -1.02 -6.09
N LEU A 37 -7.55 -1.08 -5.03
CA LEU A 37 -8.81 -1.85 -5.01
C LEU A 37 -9.85 -1.29 -5.97
N GLU A 38 -9.90 0.02 -6.15
CA GLU A 38 -10.81 0.67 -7.10
C GLU A 38 -10.45 0.33 -8.55
N ILE A 39 -9.15 0.38 -8.89
CA ILE A 39 -8.67 0.17 -10.27
C ILE A 39 -8.64 -1.32 -10.62
N PHE A 40 -8.15 -2.17 -9.72
CA PHE A 40 -7.89 -3.59 -10.01
C PHE A 40 -8.87 -4.54 -9.32
N GLY A 41 -9.84 -4.03 -8.55
CA GLY A 41 -10.80 -4.86 -7.84
C GLY A 41 -10.14 -5.82 -6.84
N PRO A 42 -10.76 -6.97 -6.55
CA PRO A 42 -10.25 -7.96 -5.59
C PRO A 42 -8.86 -8.51 -5.92
N SER A 43 -8.46 -8.47 -7.21
CA SER A 43 -7.17 -8.96 -7.66
C SER A 43 -6.00 -8.15 -7.07
N ALA A 44 -6.22 -6.90 -6.66
CA ALA A 44 -5.24 -6.05 -5.97
C ALA A 44 -4.66 -6.70 -4.70
N LEU A 45 -5.44 -7.57 -4.04
CA LEU A 45 -5.01 -8.30 -2.85
C LEU A 45 -3.87 -9.30 -3.12
N LEU A 46 -3.58 -9.62 -4.38
CA LEU A 46 -2.45 -10.45 -4.78
C LEU A 46 -1.12 -9.67 -4.85
N LEU A 47 -1.15 -8.33 -4.94
CA LEU A 47 0.07 -7.51 -5.03
C LEU A 47 1.03 -7.73 -3.85
N PRO A 48 0.60 -7.69 -2.57
CA PRO A 48 1.49 -7.98 -1.44
C PRO A 48 2.15 -9.36 -1.55
N TRP A 49 1.40 -10.37 -1.98
CA TRP A 49 1.92 -11.71 -2.19
C TRP A 49 3.00 -11.74 -3.29
N PHE A 50 2.78 -11.07 -4.42
CA PHE A 50 3.77 -10.95 -5.48
C PHE A 50 5.03 -10.22 -5.00
N PHE A 51 4.91 -9.14 -4.24
CA PHE A 51 6.06 -8.42 -3.68
C PHE A 51 6.87 -9.28 -2.71
N VAL A 52 6.21 -10.01 -1.81
CA VAL A 52 6.88 -10.94 -0.89
C VAL A 52 7.62 -12.03 -1.67
N ARG A 53 7.01 -12.59 -2.72
CA ARG A 53 7.65 -13.60 -3.57
C ARG A 53 8.83 -13.01 -4.36
N ALA A 54 8.68 -11.80 -4.88
CA ALA A 54 9.74 -11.09 -5.59
C ALA A 54 10.96 -10.88 -4.68
N ALA A 55 10.75 -10.45 -3.44
CA ALA A 55 11.83 -10.23 -2.48
C ALA A 55 12.51 -11.54 -2.04
N LEU A 56 11.74 -12.59 -1.78
CA LEU A 56 12.26 -13.87 -1.28
C LEU A 56 12.97 -14.70 -2.36
N HIS A 57 12.49 -14.65 -3.60
CA HIS A 57 12.96 -15.53 -4.68
C HIS A 57 13.73 -14.78 -5.76
N GLN A 58 14.17 -13.54 -5.50
CA GLN A 58 14.76 -12.68 -6.52
C GLN A 58 16.00 -13.35 -7.15
N PRO A 59 15.94 -13.80 -8.42
CA PRO A 59 17.14 -14.24 -9.10
C PRO A 59 17.99 -12.98 -9.35
N ARG A 60 19.31 -13.04 -9.11
CA ARG A 60 20.27 -11.91 -9.23
C ARG A 60 20.21 -11.12 -10.55
N GLN A 61 19.49 -11.60 -11.56
CA GLN A 61 19.43 -11.03 -12.90
C GLN A 61 18.18 -10.19 -13.21
N ILE A 62 17.13 -10.24 -12.39
CA ILE A 62 15.89 -9.51 -12.68
C ILE A 62 15.80 -8.26 -11.83
N SER A 63 15.73 -7.10 -12.49
CA SER A 63 15.50 -5.81 -11.83
C SER A 63 14.17 -5.81 -11.08
N GLY A 64 14.16 -5.31 -9.84
CA GLY A 64 12.94 -5.20 -9.03
C GLY A 64 11.82 -4.42 -9.74
N LEU A 65 12.17 -3.41 -10.53
CA LEU A 65 11.21 -2.62 -11.32
C LEU A 65 10.45 -3.47 -12.35
N ILE A 66 11.15 -4.41 -13.00
CA ILE A 66 10.56 -5.32 -13.98
C ILE A 66 9.56 -6.25 -13.28
N CYS A 67 9.91 -6.75 -12.09
CA CYS A 67 9.02 -7.61 -11.32
C CYS A 67 7.76 -6.85 -10.87
N THR A 68 7.92 -5.62 -10.38
CA THR A 68 6.80 -4.73 -10.03
C THR A 68 5.88 -4.50 -11.22
N TYR A 69 6.44 -4.18 -12.39
CA TYR A 69 5.66 -3.97 -13.62
C TYR A 69 4.81 -5.20 -13.97
N TYR A 70 5.42 -6.40 -14.00
CA TYR A 70 4.70 -7.63 -14.31
C TYR A 70 3.64 -7.99 -13.26
N ALA A 71 3.86 -7.69 -11.98
CA ALA A 71 2.87 -7.90 -10.94
C ALA A 71 1.62 -7.05 -11.18
N PHE A 72 1.79 -5.77 -11.54
CA PHE A 72 0.67 -4.89 -11.91
C PHE A 72 -0.05 -5.35 -13.19
N VAL A 73 0.70 -5.76 -14.22
CA VAL A 73 0.10 -6.30 -15.45
C VAL A 73 -0.72 -7.55 -15.18
N LEU A 74 -0.21 -8.48 -14.35
CA LEU A 74 -0.92 -9.71 -13.99
C LEU A 74 -2.24 -9.41 -13.27
N VAL A 75 -2.17 -8.52 -12.30
CA VAL A 75 -3.34 -8.09 -11.51
C VAL A 75 -4.36 -7.38 -12.39
N PHE A 76 -3.92 -6.54 -13.32
CA PHE A 76 -4.79 -5.91 -14.33
C PHE A 76 -5.47 -6.90 -15.28
N ILE A 77 -4.78 -7.99 -15.67
CA ILE A 77 -5.39 -9.02 -16.54
C ILE A 77 -6.44 -9.85 -15.77
N LEU A 78 -6.29 -9.94 -14.44
CA LEU A 78 -7.16 -10.72 -13.55
C LEU A 78 -8.36 -9.93 -13.01
N SER A 79 -8.34 -8.60 -13.14
CA SER A 79 -9.42 -7.68 -12.74
C SER A 79 -10.51 -7.58 -13.80
#